data_AF-A0A0F3GYA4-F1
#
_entry.id   AF-A0A0F3GYA4-F1
#
_cell.length_a   1.000
_cell.length_b   1.000
_cell.length_c   1.000
_cell.angle_alpha   90.00
_cell.angle_beta   90.00
_cell.angle_gamma   90.00
#
_symmetry.space_group_name_H-M   'P 1'
#
loop_
_entity.id
_entity.type
_entity.pdbx_description
1 polymer ?
#
loop_
_entity_poly.entity_id
_entity_poly.type
_entity_poly.pdbx_seq_one_letter_code
_entity_poly.pdbx_strand_id
1 'polypeptide(L)'
;MEEAAIHMCGFKPADRVLIPGVGNGYDLPYLPPDVVVDGIDISEVMLGIAATKHRLHADGRNIRLSIMDVENLDFPADTFDKAILGLFLTCVYDPQRAFAEVVRVMKPNGEILIYDHLIRTNKWIGTIMSHMDTVMKYNFCSVIRPFDDIIKGHPVVVVKEIKGDPLGFIRGFLLRKTASL
;
A
#
# COMPACT_ATOMS: atom_id res chain seq x y z
N MET A 1 6.47 5.70 12.27
CA MET A 1 5.69 6.73 11.56
C MET A 1 4.62 6.08 10.69
N GLU A 2 5.00 5.07 9.90
CA GLU A 2 4.06 4.17 9.21
C GLU A 2 3.07 3.47 10.15
N GLU A 3 3.54 2.88 11.25
CA GLU A 3 2.68 2.34 12.32
C GLU A 3 1.59 3.33 12.78
N ALA A 4 1.96 4.59 13.02
CA ALA A 4 1.01 5.62 13.44
C ALA A 4 -0.01 5.93 12.32
N ALA A 5 0.38 5.84 11.05
CA ALA A 5 -0.52 5.98 9.92
C ALA A 5 -1.48 4.79 9.81
N ILE A 6 -1.02 3.56 10.06
CA ILE A 6 -1.86 2.36 10.13
C ILE A 6 -2.90 2.52 11.23
N HIS A 7 -2.52 2.90 12.44
CA HIS A 7 -3.46 3.10 13.55
C HIS A 7 -4.51 4.19 13.29
N MET A 8 -4.26 5.11 12.35
CA MET A 8 -5.26 6.11 11.94
C MET A 8 -6.35 5.56 11.02
N CYS A 9 -6.22 4.34 10.48
CA CYS A 9 -7.15 3.77 9.49
C CYS A 9 -8.52 3.34 10.04
N GLY A 10 -8.83 3.63 11.30
CA GLY A 10 -10.18 3.47 11.86
C GLY A 10 -10.78 2.09 11.62
N PHE A 11 -9.97 1.04 11.80
CA PHE A 11 -10.36 -0.35 11.58
C PHE A 11 -11.58 -0.72 12.42
N LYS A 12 -12.44 -1.57 11.85
CA LYS A 12 -13.57 -2.18 12.54
C LYS A 12 -13.33 -3.69 12.68
N PRO A 13 -13.91 -4.33 13.69
CA PRO A 13 -13.89 -5.78 13.80
C PRO A 13 -14.37 -6.43 12.51
N ALA A 14 -13.67 -7.46 12.06
CA ALA A 14 -13.90 -8.20 10.82
C ALA A 14 -13.74 -7.43 9.50
N ASP A 15 -13.17 -6.21 9.50
CA ASP A 15 -12.73 -5.55 8.27
C ASP A 15 -11.79 -6.49 7.49
N ARG A 16 -11.99 -6.59 6.16
CA ARG A 16 -11.04 -7.27 5.27
C ARG A 16 -9.96 -6.30 4.82
N VAL A 17 -8.71 -6.63 5.11
CA VAL A 17 -7.54 -5.78 4.87
C VAL A 17 -6.64 -6.43 3.84
N LEU A 18 -6.35 -5.73 2.74
CA LEU A 18 -5.35 -6.12 1.76
C LEU A 18 -4.01 -5.45 2.06
N ILE A 19 -2.92 -6.22 2.03
CA ILE A 19 -1.56 -5.68 2.06
C ILE A 19 -0.82 -6.16 0.80
N PRO A 20 -0.82 -5.35 -0.28
CA PRO A 20 -0.06 -5.67 -1.46
C PRO A 20 1.43 -5.40 -1.22
N GLY A 21 2.29 -6.35 -1.57
CA GLY A 21 3.72 -6.31 -1.26
C GLY A 21 3.98 -6.41 0.25
N VAL A 22 3.33 -7.36 0.92
CA VAL A 22 3.47 -7.59 2.37
C VAL A 22 4.91 -7.90 2.78
N GLY A 23 5.76 -8.30 1.84
CA GLY A 23 7.18 -8.54 2.08
C GLY A 23 7.40 -9.53 3.21
N ASN A 24 8.23 -9.13 4.18
CA ASN A 24 8.56 -9.94 5.35
C ASN A 24 7.54 -9.78 6.50
N GLY A 25 6.39 -9.15 6.23
CA GLY A 25 5.30 -8.96 7.19
C GLY A 25 5.50 -7.81 8.17
N TYR A 26 6.35 -6.81 7.86
CA TYR A 26 6.66 -5.70 8.76
C TYR A 26 5.43 -5.03 9.39
N ASP A 27 4.38 -4.80 8.59
CA ASP A 27 3.16 -4.11 9.04
C ASP A 27 2.18 -4.99 9.82
N LEU A 28 2.31 -6.32 9.72
CA LEU A 28 1.34 -7.26 10.30
C LEU A 28 1.13 -7.07 11.82
N PRO A 29 2.15 -6.78 12.65
CA PRO A 29 1.96 -6.54 14.08
C PRO A 29 1.15 -5.28 14.42
N TYR A 30 1.05 -4.32 13.50
CA TYR A 30 0.36 -3.04 13.74
C TYR A 30 -1.14 -3.11 13.39
N LEU A 31 -1.60 -4.23 12.84
CA LEU A 31 -3.00 -4.47 12.54
C LEU A 31 -3.73 -5.00 13.79
N PRO A 32 -4.98 -4.57 14.02
CA PRO A 32 -5.81 -5.13 15.08
C PRO A 32 -5.96 -6.66 14.94
N PRO A 33 -6.09 -7.42 16.05
CA PRO A 33 -6.16 -8.88 16.00
C PRO A 33 -7.47 -9.41 15.40
N ASP A 34 -8.51 -8.58 15.33
CA ASP A 34 -9.87 -8.92 14.91
C ASP A 34 -10.19 -8.57 13.45
N VAL A 35 -9.21 -8.08 12.68
CA VAL A 35 -9.34 -7.92 11.22
C VAL A 35 -8.95 -9.20 10.49
N VAL A 36 -9.41 -9.32 9.23
CA VAL A 36 -9.04 -10.42 8.33
C VAL A 36 -8.04 -9.87 7.31
N VAL A 37 -6.81 -10.38 7.33
CA VAL A 37 -5.72 -9.85 6.50
C VAL A 37 -5.40 -10.82 5.37
N ASP A 38 -5.40 -10.30 4.15
CA ASP A 38 -4.84 -10.96 2.98
C ASP A 38 -3.58 -10.19 2.56
N GLY A 39 -2.41 -10.75 2.88
CA GLY A 39 -1.11 -10.21 2.49
C GLY A 39 -0.59 -10.92 1.24
N ILE A 40 -0.17 -10.17 0.23
CA ILE A 40 0.37 -10.75 -1.00
C ILE A 40 1.77 -10.25 -1.29
N ASP A 41 2.57 -11.07 -1.97
CA ASP A 41 3.86 -10.65 -2.52
C ASP A 41 4.18 -11.50 -3.75
N ILE A 42 4.95 -10.97 -4.70
CA ILE A 42 5.43 -11.76 -5.84
C ILE A 42 6.56 -12.72 -5.42
N SER A 43 7.24 -12.43 -4.32
CA SER A 43 8.35 -13.21 -3.78
C SER A 43 7.90 -14.23 -2.75
N GLU A 44 7.90 -15.50 -3.17
CA GLU A 44 7.67 -16.64 -2.27
C GLU A 44 8.62 -16.64 -1.07
N VAL A 45 9.89 -16.23 -1.28
CA VAL A 45 10.90 -16.15 -0.21
C VAL A 45 10.47 -15.16 0.88
N MET A 46 9.96 -13.99 0.48
CA MET A 46 9.52 -12.96 1.43
C MET A 46 8.31 -13.44 2.25
N LEU A 47 7.35 -14.11 1.60
CA LEU A 47 6.20 -14.71 2.28
C LEU A 47 6.63 -15.80 3.28
N GLY A 48 7.62 -16.63 2.93
CA GLY A 48 8.19 -17.62 3.84
C GLY A 48 8.82 -16.98 5.09
N ILE A 49 9.51 -15.85 4.92
CA ILE A 49 10.06 -15.07 6.04
C ILE A 49 8.91 -14.50 6.89
N ALA A 50 7.89 -13.90 6.28
CA ALA A 50 6.74 -13.34 6.98
C ALA A 50 5.99 -14.40 7.81
N ALA A 51 5.72 -15.55 7.21
CA ALA A 51 5.05 -16.67 7.87
C ALA A 51 5.82 -17.16 9.10
N THR A 52 7.14 -17.30 8.97
CA THR A 52 8.03 -17.75 10.04
C THR A 52 8.14 -16.70 11.16
N LYS A 53 8.41 -15.45 10.79
CA LYS A 53 8.62 -14.34 11.72
C LYS A 53 7.39 -14.08 12.59
N HIS A 54 6.20 -14.17 12.01
CA HIS A 54 4.94 -13.86 12.68
C HIS A 54 4.18 -15.10 13.15
N ARG A 55 4.81 -16.29 13.09
CA ARG A 55 4.25 -17.57 13.55
C ARG A 55 2.76 -17.68 13.20
N LEU A 56 2.41 -17.43 11.94
CA LEU A 56 1.01 -17.16 11.54
C LEU A 56 0.03 -18.29 11.90
N HIS A 57 0.53 -19.49 12.18
CA HIS A 57 -0.25 -20.64 12.63
C HIS A 57 -0.42 -20.78 14.16
N ALA A 58 0.24 -19.95 14.96
CA ALA A 58 0.26 -20.06 16.43
C ALA A 58 -0.49 -18.93 17.15
N ASP A 59 -0.66 -17.77 16.52
CA ASP A 59 -1.07 -16.55 17.22
C ASP A 59 -2.59 -16.25 17.13
N GLY A 60 -3.38 -17.16 16.56
CA GLY A 60 -4.84 -17.03 16.45
C GLY A 60 -5.35 -15.89 15.54
N ARG A 61 -4.44 -15.15 14.90
CA ARG A 61 -4.77 -14.06 13.97
C ARG A 61 -5.23 -14.59 12.62
N ASN A 62 -6.18 -13.92 11.99
CA ASN A 62 -6.71 -14.30 10.67
C ASN A 62 -5.90 -13.64 9.54
N ILE A 63 -4.68 -14.14 9.34
CA ILE A 63 -3.75 -13.63 8.32
C ILE A 63 -3.52 -14.73 7.28
N ARG A 64 -3.73 -14.40 6.01
CA ARG A 64 -3.46 -15.26 4.86
C ARG A 64 -2.36 -14.62 4.03
N LEU A 65 -1.38 -15.43 3.63
CA LEU A 65 -0.30 -15.02 2.74
C LEU A 65 -0.44 -15.75 1.41
N SER A 66 -0.32 -15.05 0.29
CA SER A 66 -0.44 -15.66 -1.05
C SER A 66 0.57 -15.06 -2.02
N ILE A 67 1.19 -15.91 -2.85
CA ILE A 67 2.04 -15.46 -3.96
C ILE A 67 1.13 -14.88 -5.03
N MET A 68 1.26 -13.59 -5.33
CA MET A 68 0.41 -12.92 -6.30
C MET A 68 1.07 -11.66 -6.85
N ASP A 69 0.81 -11.38 -8.13
CA ASP A 69 1.16 -10.11 -8.76
C ASP A 69 0.06 -9.07 -8.50
N VAL A 70 0.43 -7.92 -7.92
CA VAL A 70 -0.54 -6.84 -7.66
C VAL A 70 -1.11 -6.24 -8.94
N GLU A 71 -0.39 -6.33 -10.06
CA GLU A 71 -0.84 -5.80 -11.34
C GLU A 71 -1.95 -6.67 -11.96
N ASN A 72 -2.25 -7.81 -11.34
CA ASN A 72 -3.31 -8.72 -11.71
C ASN A 72 -3.81 -9.51 -10.48
N LEU A 73 -4.64 -8.86 -9.64
CA LEU A 73 -5.13 -9.45 -8.41
C LEU A 73 -6.23 -10.50 -8.67
N ASP A 74 -6.02 -11.72 -8.18
CA ASP A 74 -7.03 -12.80 -8.22
C ASP A 74 -8.06 -12.65 -7.08
N PHE A 75 -8.60 -11.45 -6.94
CA PHE A 75 -9.68 -11.14 -6.00
C PHE A 75 -10.87 -10.53 -6.76
N PRO A 76 -12.11 -10.84 -6.36
CA PRO A 76 -13.28 -10.16 -6.88
C PRO A 76 -13.22 -8.65 -6.62
N ALA A 77 -13.91 -7.88 -7.46
CA ALA A 77 -14.15 -6.46 -7.18
C ALA A 77 -14.87 -6.29 -5.83
N ASP A 78 -14.65 -5.15 -5.18
CA ASP A 78 -15.36 -4.76 -3.96
C ASP A 78 -15.27 -5.79 -2.80
N THR A 79 -14.09 -6.36 -2.60
CA THR A 79 -13.79 -7.37 -1.56
C THR A 79 -13.28 -6.74 -0.26
N PHE A 80 -12.41 -5.74 -0.34
CA PHE A 80 -11.64 -5.24 0.80
C PHE A 80 -12.19 -3.93 1.37
N ASP A 81 -12.21 -3.84 2.70
CA ASP A 81 -12.61 -2.63 3.43
C ASP A 81 -11.44 -1.66 3.56
N LYS A 82 -10.22 -2.20 3.72
CA LYS A 82 -8.97 -1.45 3.85
C LYS A 82 -7.88 -2.00 2.94
N ALA A 83 -7.00 -1.14 2.42
CA ALA A 83 -5.73 -1.55 1.84
C ALA A 83 -4.58 -0.72 2.41
N ILE A 84 -3.45 -1.37 2.73
CA ILE A 84 -2.25 -0.72 3.29
C ILE A 84 -1.09 -0.88 2.30
N LEU A 85 -0.70 0.20 1.64
CA LEU A 85 0.37 0.26 0.64
C LEU A 85 1.57 0.98 1.25
N GLY A 86 2.35 0.24 2.04
CA GLY A 86 3.56 0.70 2.71
C GLY A 86 4.82 0.46 1.87
N LEU A 87 5.54 1.51 1.49
CA LEU A 87 6.78 1.46 0.69
C LEU A 87 6.70 0.56 -0.56
N PHE A 88 5.51 0.48 -1.13
CA PHE A 88 5.15 -0.53 -2.11
C PHE A 88 5.14 0.02 -3.54
N LEU A 89 4.47 1.17 -3.74
CA LEU A 89 4.26 1.75 -5.06
C LEU A 89 5.56 2.20 -5.72
N THR A 90 6.64 2.35 -4.96
CA THR A 90 7.98 2.66 -5.46
C THR A 90 8.73 1.44 -5.99
N CYS A 91 8.32 0.22 -5.59
CA CYS A 91 8.96 -1.05 -5.93
C CYS A 91 8.22 -1.85 -7.03
N VAL A 92 6.97 -1.50 -7.34
CA VAL A 92 6.18 -2.15 -8.40
C VAL A 92 6.62 -1.69 -9.80
N TYR A 93 6.47 -2.56 -10.79
CA TYR A 93 6.87 -2.26 -12.17
C TYR A 93 5.95 -1.19 -12.80
N ASP A 94 4.64 -1.41 -12.79
CA ASP A 94 3.62 -0.47 -13.24
C ASP A 94 2.74 -0.01 -12.06
N PRO A 95 3.01 1.16 -11.46
CA PRO A 95 2.25 1.65 -10.31
C PRO A 95 0.83 2.05 -10.67
N GLN A 96 0.56 2.49 -11.91
CA GLN A 96 -0.78 2.84 -12.35
C GLN A 96 -1.64 1.58 -12.43
N ARG A 97 -1.12 0.51 -13.01
CA ARG A 97 -1.81 -0.77 -13.10
C ARG A 97 -2.00 -1.41 -11.73
N ALA A 98 -0.95 -1.43 -10.90
CA ALA A 98 -1.04 -1.92 -9.52
C ALA A 98 -2.11 -1.17 -8.71
N PHE A 99 -2.11 0.16 -8.80
CA PHE A 99 -3.09 0.98 -8.09
C PHE A 99 -4.51 0.78 -8.65
N ALA A 100 -4.67 0.62 -9.96
CA ALA A 100 -5.96 0.31 -10.59
C ALA A 100 -6.56 -0.98 -10.05
N GLU A 101 -5.76 -2.05 -9.93
CA GLU A 101 -6.20 -3.33 -9.38
C GLU A 101 -6.56 -3.23 -7.90
N VAL A 102 -5.76 -2.52 -7.10
CA VAL A 102 -6.10 -2.23 -5.70
C VAL A 102 -7.45 -1.50 -5.63
N VAL A 103 -7.66 -0.44 -6.40
CA VAL A 103 -8.94 0.29 -6.41
C VAL A 103 -10.10 -0.59 -6.86
N ARG A 104 -9.89 -1.51 -7.82
CA ARG A 104 -10.91 -2.45 -8.29
C ARG A 104 -11.39 -3.35 -7.15
N VAL A 105 -10.47 -3.93 -6.37
CA VAL A 105 -10.81 -4.89 -5.30
C VAL A 105 -11.27 -4.22 -4.00
N MET A 106 -11.09 -2.92 -3.85
CA MET A 106 -11.61 -2.16 -2.71
C MET A 106 -13.12 -1.95 -2.81
N LYS A 107 -13.85 -2.13 -1.71
CA LYS A 107 -15.29 -1.83 -1.61
C LYS A 107 -15.58 -0.34 -1.85
N PRO A 108 -16.81 0.01 -2.29
CA PRO A 108 -17.30 1.39 -2.20
C PRO A 108 -17.14 1.92 -0.77
N ASN A 109 -16.62 3.13 -0.63
CA ASN A 109 -16.25 3.76 0.65
C ASN A 109 -15.11 3.07 1.43
N GLY A 110 -14.49 2.04 0.85
CA GLY A 110 -13.27 1.43 1.38
C GLY A 110 -12.12 2.43 1.37
N GLU A 111 -11.18 2.26 2.30
CA GLU A 111 -10.07 3.18 2.51
C GLU A 111 -8.73 2.58 2.12
N ILE A 112 -7.89 3.36 1.46
CA ILE A 112 -6.55 2.94 1.02
C ILE A 112 -5.55 3.86 1.72
N LEU A 113 -4.73 3.30 2.60
CA LEU A 113 -3.56 3.98 3.14
C LEU A 113 -2.39 3.76 2.21
N ILE A 114 -1.78 4.84 1.75
CA ILE A 114 -0.51 4.82 1.04
C ILE A 114 0.50 5.50 1.95
N TYR A 115 1.64 4.86 2.23
CA TYR A 115 2.74 5.44 2.98
C TYR A 115 4.04 5.15 2.25
N ASP A 116 4.53 6.12 1.47
CA ASP A 116 5.60 5.84 0.50
C ASP A 116 6.41 7.11 0.15
N HIS A 117 7.50 6.94 -0.61
CA HIS A 117 8.35 8.02 -1.13
C HIS A 117 7.68 8.77 -2.29
N LEU A 118 6.53 9.37 -2.01
CA LEU A 118 5.71 10.05 -3.00
C LEU A 118 5.81 11.56 -2.87
N ILE A 119 6.15 12.20 -3.98
CA ILE A 119 6.29 13.65 -4.07
C ILE A 119 4.99 14.21 -4.64
N ARG A 120 4.35 15.16 -3.92
CA ARG A 120 3.35 16.06 -4.54
C ARG A 120 4.11 17.05 -5.39
N THR A 121 3.86 17.04 -6.71
CA THR A 121 4.63 17.80 -7.69
C THR A 121 4.81 19.28 -7.32
N ASN A 122 6.02 19.65 -6.89
CA ASN A 122 6.53 21.02 -6.93
C ASN A 122 7.67 21.06 -7.95
N LYS A 123 7.49 21.87 -9.01
CA LYS A 123 8.29 21.86 -10.26
C LYS A 123 9.81 21.91 -10.06
N TRP A 124 10.30 22.50 -8.97
CA TRP A 124 11.73 22.65 -8.70
C TRP A 124 12.38 21.42 -8.08
N ILE A 125 11.67 20.68 -7.21
CA ILE A 125 12.20 19.46 -6.58
C ILE A 125 12.21 18.30 -7.58
N GLY A 126 11.19 18.22 -8.44
CA GLY A 126 11.10 17.20 -9.49
C GLY A 126 12.31 17.18 -10.43
N THR A 127 12.84 18.35 -10.83
CA THR A 127 13.98 18.43 -11.76
C THR A 127 15.30 17.99 -11.15
N ILE A 128 15.57 18.38 -9.90
CA ILE A 128 16.80 18.01 -9.18
C ILE A 128 16.78 16.52 -8.86
N MET A 129 15.65 16.01 -8.36
CA MET A 129 15.56 14.62 -7.98
C MET A 129 15.52 13.71 -9.22
N SER A 130 14.95 14.12 -10.36
CA SER A 130 14.88 13.32 -11.61
C SER A 130 16.24 12.76 -12.06
N HIS A 131 17.32 13.53 -11.85
CA HIS A 131 18.68 13.09 -12.13
C HIS A 131 19.13 11.97 -11.19
N MET A 132 18.71 12.00 -9.92
CA MET A 132 18.98 10.98 -8.91
C MET A 132 18.13 9.72 -9.14
N ASP A 133 16.88 9.87 -9.56
CA ASP A 133 15.96 8.78 -9.89
C ASP A 133 16.41 7.97 -11.13
N THR A 134 17.05 8.63 -12.10
CA THR A 134 17.65 7.93 -13.25
C THR A 134 18.74 6.94 -12.80
N VAL A 135 19.48 7.26 -11.74
CA VAL A 135 20.49 6.38 -11.14
C VAL A 135 19.83 5.29 -10.28
N MET A 136 18.78 5.63 -9.52
CA MET A 136 18.10 4.67 -8.62
C MET A 136 17.18 3.68 -9.35
N LYS A 137 16.69 4.00 -10.56
CA LYS A 137 15.90 3.10 -11.42
C LYS A 137 16.60 1.76 -11.72
N TYR A 138 17.94 1.72 -11.69
CA TYR A 138 18.70 0.48 -11.86
C TYR A 138 18.53 -0.52 -10.70
N ASN A 139 18.04 -0.08 -9.54
CA ASN A 139 17.77 -0.91 -8.37
C ASN A 139 16.26 -1.19 -8.17
N PHE A 140 15.43 -1.07 -9.22
CA PHE A 140 13.97 -1.26 -9.19
C PHE A 140 13.15 -0.30 -8.31
N CYS A 141 13.76 0.42 -7.36
CA CYS A 141 13.08 1.42 -6.54
C CYS A 141 13.19 2.82 -7.18
N SER A 142 12.07 3.34 -7.69
CA SER A 142 12.00 4.73 -8.10
C SER A 142 11.54 5.60 -6.93
N VAL A 143 12.28 6.66 -6.64
CA VAL A 143 12.03 7.56 -5.50
C VAL A 143 11.21 8.79 -5.90
N ILE A 144 10.75 8.85 -7.16
CA ILE A 144 10.02 10.00 -7.72
C ILE A 144 8.87 9.48 -8.55
N ARG A 145 7.84 9.01 -7.86
CA ARG A 145 6.54 8.76 -8.50
C ARG A 145 5.61 9.91 -8.10
N PRO A 146 5.13 10.72 -9.05
CA PRO A 146 4.16 11.76 -8.74
C PRO A 146 2.87 11.10 -8.25
N PHE A 147 2.54 11.30 -6.99
CA PHE A 147 1.33 10.75 -6.38
C PHE A 147 0.07 11.08 -7.19
N ASP A 148 -0.01 12.35 -7.62
CA ASP A 148 -1.15 12.89 -8.35
C ASP A 148 -1.36 12.15 -9.68
N ASP A 149 -0.29 11.65 -10.32
CA ASP A 149 -0.39 10.89 -11.57
C ASP A 149 -0.87 9.45 -11.34
N ILE A 150 -0.55 8.83 -10.20
CA ILE A 150 -0.99 7.48 -9.85
C ILE A 150 -2.50 7.45 -9.57
N ILE A 151 -3.02 8.45 -8.85
CA ILE A 151 -4.43 8.48 -8.45
C ILE A 151 -5.35 9.05 -9.55
N LYS A 152 -4.80 9.70 -10.57
CA LYS A 152 -5.55 10.41 -11.61
C LYS A 152 -6.44 9.43 -12.38
N GLY A 153 -7.73 9.76 -12.49
CA GLY A 153 -8.69 8.97 -13.25
C GLY A 153 -9.30 7.79 -12.48
N HIS A 154 -8.86 7.55 -11.24
CA HIS A 154 -9.47 6.56 -10.35
C HIS A 154 -10.59 7.19 -9.51
N PRO A 155 -11.64 6.42 -9.15
CA PRO A 155 -12.74 6.86 -8.29
C PRO A 155 -12.30 6.92 -6.82
N VAL A 156 -11.32 7.76 -6.50
CA VAL A 156 -10.77 7.93 -5.15
C VAL A 156 -10.66 9.40 -4.78
N VAL A 157 -10.84 9.70 -3.50
CA VAL A 157 -10.63 11.04 -2.93
C VAL A 157 -9.61 10.98 -1.81
N VAL A 158 -8.74 11.98 -1.74
CA VAL A 158 -7.81 12.14 -0.61
C VAL A 158 -8.60 12.64 0.59
N VAL A 159 -8.74 11.80 1.62
CA VAL A 159 -9.42 12.14 2.87
C VAL A 159 -8.47 12.87 3.82
N LYS A 160 -7.21 12.44 3.88
CA LYS A 160 -6.23 12.99 4.80
C LYS A 160 -4.81 12.82 4.26
N GLU A 161 -3.99 13.83 4.48
CA GLU A 161 -2.53 13.76 4.29
C GLU A 161 -1.86 13.60 5.66
N ILE A 162 -0.88 12.69 5.73
CA ILE A 162 -0.14 12.34 6.93
C ILE A 162 1.31 12.72 6.68
N LYS A 163 1.89 13.52 7.56
CA LYS A 163 3.32 13.81 7.52
C LYS A 163 4.07 12.50 7.82
N GLY A 164 4.91 12.07 6.88
CA GLY A 164 5.83 10.96 7.11
C GLY A 164 7.05 11.47 7.87
N ASP A 165 8.23 11.41 7.24
CA ASP A 165 9.48 11.78 7.89
C ASP A 165 9.68 13.30 7.99
N PRO A 166 10.50 13.77 8.97
CA PRO A 166 10.77 15.19 9.17
C PRO A 166 11.42 15.89 7.96
N LEU A 167 12.11 15.16 7.09
CA LEU A 167 12.77 15.71 5.88
C LEU A 167 11.80 15.75 4.68
N GLY A 168 10.64 15.11 4.78
CA GLY A 168 9.56 15.18 3.80
C GLY A 168 9.73 14.27 2.58
N PHE A 169 10.59 13.25 2.68
CA PHE A 169 10.84 12.25 1.63
C PHE A 169 9.76 11.18 1.56
N ILE A 170 9.05 10.93 2.65
CA ILE A 170 7.96 9.97 2.82
C ILE A 170 6.71 10.72 3.23
N ARG A 171 5.59 10.38 2.60
CA ARG A 171 4.28 10.94 2.94
C ARG A 171 3.25 9.83 3.02
N GLY A 172 2.30 10.02 3.93
CA GLY A 172 1.12 9.18 4.01
C GLY A 172 -0.09 9.87 3.38
N PHE A 173 -0.91 9.11 2.66
CA PHE A 173 -2.19 9.55 2.12
C PHE A 173 -3.25 8.53 2.49
N LEU A 174 -4.30 8.99 3.15
CA LEU A 174 -5.51 8.19 3.33
C LEU A 174 -6.49 8.56 2.22
N LEU A 175 -6.75 7.60 1.34
CA LEU A 175 -7.72 7.70 0.27
C LEU A 175 -9.01 6.99 0.64
N ARG A 176 -10.11 7.39 0.01
CA ARG A 176 -11.38 6.66 0.06
C ARG A 176 -11.91 6.44 -1.36
N LYS A 177 -12.28 5.20 -1.68
CA LYS A 177 -12.97 4.88 -2.94
C LYS A 177 -14.37 5.49 -2.91
N THR A 178 -14.70 6.32 -3.89
CA THR A 178 -16.04 6.90 -4.02
C THR A 178 -17.02 5.80 -4.42
N ALA A 179 -18.22 5.81 -3.84
CA ALA A 179 -19.28 4.93 -4.33
C ALA A 179 -19.63 5.29 -5.78
N SER A 180 -19.73 4.29 -6.65
CA SER A 180 -20.34 4.48 -7.97
C SER A 180 -21.79 4.92 -7.75
N LEU A 181 -22.18 6.02 -8.39
CA LEU A 181 -23.56 6.53 -8.43
C LEU A 181 -24.52 5.51 -9.07
#